data_AF-A0A1I2JYS1-F1
#
_entry.id   AF-A0A1I2JYS1-F1
#
_cell.length_a   1.000
_cell.length_b   1.000
_cell.length_c   1.000
_cell.angle_alpha   90.00
_cell.angle_beta   90.00
_cell.angle_gamma   90.00
#
_symmetry.space_group_name_H-M   'P 1'
#
loop_
_entity.id
_entity.type
_entity.pdbx_description
1 polymer ?
#
loop_
_entity_poly.entity_id
_entity_poly.type
_entity_poly.pdbx_seq_one_letter_code
_entity_poly.pdbx_strand_id
1 'polypeptide(L)'
;MNMDPLRPLTTRSGPWASAYVAGGHTDESGAKERELEVRDVCRALRRDGADPATVGAVRDVLEAVTPAESPYGSAVFAAAGQVVLLLHLAVPPRRPGAHWSALPRLAPLLDAYAADVPCLLARIDRTGADLELRDFVSRHVGRVRGQRWPVHRTGRNDWSERHFQLKVENTWEHNAGQIAEALTTAVKECEPAVLVLAGDPREREAVLGRLPADVRGITASSDHGGRAAGADSAPLERDIDAARQEHLRRHREQVLDRFRAGRVTSDRPTDAVEGVPAAVEAAREHRIATLLLRQDTPALHEEVWTGAEPDRIAVRKSADEPTAARADDALLRAAVATSADVLLLPAAESGEGESTDDATSGADDIPVGGLGALLRWPDGDAAPDREGSAP
;
A
#
# COMPACT_ATOMS: atom_id res chain seq x y z
N MET A 1 -2.31 1.35 5.57
CA MET A 1 -2.06 0.57 4.33
C MET A 1 -2.53 -0.86 4.59
N ASN A 2 -3.28 -1.46 3.66
CA ASN A 2 -3.87 -2.79 3.87
C ASN A 2 -2.82 -3.89 3.62
N MET A 3 -2.65 -4.78 4.60
CA MET A 3 -1.68 -5.88 4.60
C MET A 3 -2.32 -7.27 4.40
N ASP A 4 -3.61 -7.33 4.05
CA ASP A 4 -4.37 -8.57 3.85
C ASP A 4 -3.73 -9.58 2.87
N PRO A 5 -3.07 -9.19 1.76
CA PRO A 5 -2.39 -10.14 0.88
C PRO A 5 -1.28 -10.96 1.59
N LEU A 6 -0.80 -10.50 2.75
CA LEU A 6 0.22 -11.17 3.55
C LEU A 6 -0.35 -12.18 4.56
N ARG A 7 -1.68 -12.31 4.67
CA ARG A 7 -2.34 -13.28 5.56
C ARG A 7 -1.81 -14.72 5.43
N PRO A 8 -1.45 -15.26 4.25
CA PRO A 8 -0.86 -16.60 4.15
C PRO A 8 0.43 -16.79 4.96
N LEU A 9 1.13 -15.69 5.29
CA LEU A 9 2.38 -15.70 6.05
C LEU A 9 2.16 -15.77 7.57
N THR A 10 0.95 -15.54 8.07
CA THR A 10 0.68 -15.52 9.51
C THR A 10 0.26 -16.88 10.06
N THR A 11 -0.31 -17.74 9.21
CA THR A 11 -0.93 -19.03 9.60
C THR A 11 0.05 -20.21 9.60
N ARG A 12 1.27 -20.05 9.06
CA ARG A 12 2.29 -21.10 9.01
C ARG A 12 3.38 -20.83 10.03
N SER A 13 3.79 -21.89 10.73
CA SER A 13 4.97 -21.86 11.59
C SER A 13 6.24 -21.77 10.73
N GLY A 14 7.22 -20.99 11.19
CA GLY A 14 8.54 -20.92 10.58
C GLY A 14 9.43 -22.11 10.95
N PRO A 15 10.74 -22.02 10.70
CA PRO A 15 11.46 -20.84 10.16
C PRO A 15 11.14 -20.52 8.70
N TRP A 16 11.41 -19.28 8.32
CA TRP A 16 11.07 -18.67 7.03
C TRP A 16 12.31 -18.22 6.27
N ALA A 17 12.36 -18.51 4.97
CA ALA A 17 13.21 -17.85 4.01
C ALA A 17 12.46 -16.65 3.43
N SER A 18 13.00 -15.46 3.61
CA SER A 18 12.50 -14.22 3.00
C SER A 18 13.56 -13.69 2.05
N ALA A 19 13.24 -13.51 0.77
CA ALA A 19 14.17 -13.00 -0.24
C ALA A 19 13.57 -11.82 -0.98
N TYR A 20 14.35 -10.77 -1.15
CA TYR A 20 14.04 -9.56 -1.89
C TYR A 20 15.08 -9.40 -2.99
N VAL A 21 14.63 -9.42 -4.23
CA VAL A 21 15.50 -9.35 -5.40
C VAL A 21 15.14 -8.14 -6.23
N ALA A 22 16.14 -7.48 -6.79
CA ALA A 22 15.92 -6.35 -7.68
C ALA A 22 15.34 -6.81 -9.03
N GLY A 23 14.78 -5.86 -9.76
CA GLY A 23 14.36 -6.06 -11.14
C GLY A 23 15.58 -6.21 -12.05
N GLY A 24 15.45 -7.05 -13.07
CA GLY A 24 16.48 -7.23 -14.11
C GLY A 24 16.18 -6.45 -15.37
N HIS A 25 17.20 -6.31 -16.23
CA HIS A 25 17.04 -5.82 -17.60
C HIS A 25 16.86 -7.00 -18.57
N THR A 26 16.19 -6.79 -19.69
CA THR A 26 15.87 -7.86 -20.66
C THR A 26 17.03 -8.21 -21.61
N ASP A 27 18.22 -7.64 -21.42
CA ASP A 27 19.40 -7.90 -22.25
C ASP A 27 20.23 -9.12 -21.74
N GLU A 28 21.22 -9.53 -22.54
CA GLU A 28 22.06 -10.69 -22.24
C GLU A 28 22.87 -10.51 -20.93
N SER A 29 23.22 -9.27 -20.60
CA SER A 29 23.85 -8.91 -19.33
C SER A 29 22.89 -9.11 -18.14
N GLY A 30 21.63 -8.71 -18.29
CA GLY A 30 20.60 -8.88 -17.25
C GLY A 30 20.31 -10.34 -16.90
N ALA A 31 20.34 -11.25 -17.88
CA ALA A 31 20.19 -12.69 -17.61
C ALA A 31 21.33 -13.24 -16.72
N LYS A 32 22.58 -12.81 -16.97
CA LYS A 32 23.72 -13.24 -16.17
C LYS A 32 23.73 -12.63 -14.78
N GLU A 33 23.40 -11.35 -14.66
CA GLU A 33 23.25 -10.65 -13.39
C GLU A 33 22.19 -11.32 -12.52
N ARG A 34 21.05 -11.70 -13.12
CA ARG A 34 19.99 -12.43 -12.43
C ARG A 34 20.44 -13.78 -11.90
N GLU A 35 21.14 -14.58 -12.72
CA GLU A 35 21.70 -15.86 -12.28
C GLU A 35 22.64 -15.68 -11.07
N LEU A 36 23.47 -14.63 -11.09
CA LEU A 36 24.38 -14.30 -9.99
C LEU A 36 23.61 -13.89 -8.73
N GLU A 37 22.58 -13.05 -8.86
CA GLU A 37 21.73 -12.61 -7.76
C GLU A 37 21.01 -13.79 -7.09
N VAL A 38 20.39 -14.67 -7.89
CA VAL A 38 19.72 -15.88 -7.37
C VAL A 38 20.69 -16.80 -6.64
N ARG A 39 21.90 -16.98 -7.19
CA ARG A 39 22.96 -17.76 -6.54
C ARG A 39 23.38 -17.14 -5.21
N ASP A 40 23.45 -15.82 -5.14
CA ASP A 40 23.85 -15.08 -3.94
C ASP A 40 22.75 -15.15 -2.86
N VAL A 41 21.48 -15.05 -3.24
CA VAL A 41 20.31 -15.34 -2.38
C VAL A 41 20.40 -16.75 -1.80
N CYS A 42 20.64 -17.76 -2.65
CA CYS A 42 20.75 -19.15 -2.20
C CYS A 42 21.96 -19.35 -1.26
N ARG A 43 23.08 -18.65 -1.50
CA ARG A 43 24.25 -18.70 -0.62
C ARG A 43 23.95 -18.08 0.73
N ALA A 44 23.28 -16.93 0.76
CA ALA A 44 22.88 -16.26 2.00
C ALA A 44 21.96 -17.13 2.84
N LEU A 45 20.90 -17.70 2.25
CA LEU A 45 19.97 -18.59 2.97
C LEU A 45 20.67 -19.81 3.55
N ARG A 46 21.55 -20.48 2.78
CA ARG A 46 22.31 -21.64 3.30
C ARG A 46 23.26 -21.25 4.43
N ARG A 47 23.94 -20.10 4.31
CA ARG A 47 24.83 -19.58 5.35
C ARG A 47 24.07 -19.34 6.65
N ASP A 48 22.84 -18.85 6.54
CA ASP A 48 22.00 -18.52 7.69
C ASP A 48 21.26 -19.76 8.26
N GLY A 49 21.46 -20.94 7.67
CA GLY A 49 20.97 -22.23 8.20
C GLY A 49 19.68 -22.76 7.58
N ALA A 50 19.23 -22.19 6.45
CA ALA A 50 18.05 -22.68 5.74
C ALA A 50 18.24 -24.11 5.22
N ASP A 51 17.18 -24.92 5.30
CA ASP A 51 17.21 -26.29 4.82
C ASP A 51 17.31 -26.34 3.28
N PRO A 52 17.92 -27.40 2.70
CA PRO A 52 18.11 -27.50 1.26
C PRO A 52 16.82 -27.49 0.43
N ALA A 53 15.71 -28.01 0.98
CA ALA A 53 14.43 -28.06 0.27
C ALA A 53 13.85 -26.65 0.14
N THR A 54 13.87 -25.85 1.20
CA THR A 54 13.40 -24.45 1.17
C THR A 54 14.27 -23.60 0.25
N VAL A 55 15.60 -23.76 0.29
CA VAL A 55 16.50 -23.04 -0.63
C VAL A 55 16.24 -23.43 -2.08
N GLY A 56 16.00 -24.72 -2.36
CA GLY A 56 15.64 -25.20 -3.69
C GLY A 56 14.34 -24.56 -4.19
N ALA A 57 13.29 -24.54 -3.36
CA ALA A 57 12.01 -23.94 -3.71
C ALA A 57 12.13 -22.44 -4.03
N VAL A 58 12.91 -21.68 -3.24
CA VAL A 58 13.16 -20.26 -3.51
C VAL A 58 13.90 -20.06 -4.83
N ARG A 59 14.95 -20.86 -5.09
CA ARG A 59 15.71 -20.81 -6.34
C ARG A 59 14.80 -21.03 -7.54
N ASP A 60 14.06 -22.14 -7.53
CA ASP A 60 13.27 -22.57 -8.68
C ASP A 60 12.20 -21.51 -9.04
N VAL A 61 11.60 -20.86 -8.04
CA VAL A 61 10.68 -19.74 -8.26
C VAL A 61 11.39 -18.50 -8.80
N LEU A 62 12.53 -18.10 -8.23
CA LEU A 62 13.26 -16.91 -8.68
C LEU A 62 13.85 -17.04 -10.09
N GLU A 63 14.22 -18.26 -10.50
CA GLU A 63 14.67 -18.59 -11.86
C GLU A 63 13.52 -18.57 -12.88
N ALA A 64 12.29 -18.86 -12.45
CA ALA A 64 11.10 -18.83 -13.30
C ALA A 64 10.57 -17.41 -13.55
N VAL A 65 10.80 -16.47 -12.64
CA VAL A 65 10.34 -15.06 -12.79
C VAL A 65 11.14 -14.35 -13.87
N THR A 66 10.45 -13.87 -14.89
CA THR A 66 11.08 -13.10 -15.97
C THR A 66 11.14 -11.60 -15.67
N PRO A 67 12.12 -10.85 -16.23
CA PRO A 67 12.16 -9.39 -16.10
C PRO A 67 10.90 -8.68 -16.61
N ALA A 68 10.22 -9.25 -17.60
CA ALA A 68 8.97 -8.72 -18.13
C ALA A 68 7.79 -8.86 -17.14
N GLU A 69 7.79 -9.91 -16.33
CA GLU A 69 6.77 -10.14 -15.30
C GLU A 69 7.03 -9.30 -14.03
N SER A 70 8.29 -9.04 -13.72
CA SER A 70 8.70 -8.37 -12.47
C SER A 70 9.80 -7.32 -12.71
N PRO A 71 9.51 -6.23 -13.44
CA PRO A 71 10.52 -5.25 -13.88
C PRO A 71 11.18 -4.49 -12.72
N TYR A 72 10.51 -4.38 -11.58
CA TYR A 72 11.05 -3.75 -10.38
C TYR A 72 11.51 -4.75 -9.31
N GLY A 73 11.52 -6.04 -9.63
CA GLY A 73 11.97 -7.09 -8.71
C GLY A 73 10.84 -7.72 -7.92
N SER A 74 11.19 -8.68 -7.06
CA SER A 74 10.23 -9.58 -6.42
C SER A 74 10.56 -9.81 -4.95
N ALA A 75 9.55 -10.15 -4.16
CA ALA A 75 9.69 -10.66 -2.80
C ALA A 75 9.17 -12.10 -2.73
N VAL A 76 9.95 -13.00 -2.12
CA VAL A 76 9.63 -14.43 -1.99
C VAL A 76 9.69 -14.83 -0.53
N PHE A 77 8.64 -15.53 -0.08
CA PHE A 77 8.54 -16.10 1.26
C PHE A 77 8.32 -17.59 1.16
N ALA A 78 9.20 -18.37 1.79
CA ALA A 78 9.16 -19.82 1.76
C ALA A 78 9.38 -20.42 3.14
N ALA A 79 8.74 -21.56 3.39
CA ALA A 79 8.89 -22.33 4.61
C ALA A 79 8.65 -23.82 4.31
N ALA A 80 9.33 -24.70 5.04
CA ALA A 80 9.17 -26.15 4.93
C ALA A 80 9.25 -26.71 3.49
N GLY A 81 10.19 -26.21 2.68
CA GLY A 81 10.40 -26.67 1.31
C GLY A 81 9.40 -26.12 0.29
N GLN A 82 8.56 -25.16 0.66
CA GLN A 82 7.53 -24.60 -0.24
C GLN A 82 7.55 -23.08 -0.24
N VAL A 83 7.43 -22.48 -1.43
CA VAL A 83 7.14 -21.05 -1.55
C VAL A 83 5.68 -20.83 -1.17
N VAL A 84 5.47 -19.98 -0.15
CA VAL A 84 4.15 -19.63 0.37
C VAL A 84 3.60 -18.42 -0.36
N LEU A 85 4.46 -17.45 -0.67
CA LEU A 85 4.07 -16.22 -1.34
C LEU A 85 5.20 -15.70 -2.23
N LEU A 86 4.83 -15.29 -3.45
CA LEU A 86 5.65 -14.53 -4.38
C LEU A 86 4.89 -13.23 -4.67
N LEU A 87 5.58 -12.10 -4.52
CA LEU A 87 5.06 -10.76 -4.85
C LEU A 87 5.96 -10.12 -5.90
N HIS A 88 5.36 -9.54 -6.93
CA HIS A 88 6.05 -8.63 -7.84
C HIS A 88 5.96 -7.21 -7.27
N LEU A 89 7.12 -6.54 -7.16
CA LEU A 89 7.20 -5.23 -6.55
C LEU A 89 6.89 -4.15 -7.58
N ALA A 90 6.26 -3.05 -7.14
CA ALA A 90 6.00 -1.87 -7.97
C ALA A 90 7.22 -0.92 -8.02
N VAL A 91 8.15 -1.07 -7.07
CA VAL A 91 9.40 -0.31 -6.98
C VAL A 91 10.54 -1.24 -6.58
N PRO A 92 11.79 -0.96 -6.99
CA PRO A 92 12.95 -1.74 -6.55
C PRO A 92 13.03 -1.83 -5.03
N PRO A 93 13.33 -3.00 -4.46
CA PRO A 93 13.46 -3.14 -3.02
C PRO A 93 14.64 -2.28 -2.54
N ARG A 94 14.42 -1.44 -1.52
CA ARG A 94 15.48 -0.61 -0.91
C ARG A 94 16.61 -1.44 -0.30
N ARG A 95 16.28 -2.64 0.18
CA ARG A 95 17.19 -3.57 0.85
C ARG A 95 17.09 -4.94 0.20
N PRO A 96 17.67 -5.14 -1.00
CA PRO A 96 17.72 -6.47 -1.61
C PRO A 96 18.59 -7.40 -0.75
N GLY A 97 18.25 -8.68 -0.74
CA GLY A 97 18.93 -9.68 0.07
C GLY A 97 18.01 -10.82 0.50
N ALA A 98 18.56 -11.78 1.21
CA ALA A 98 17.83 -12.92 1.74
C ALA A 98 18.11 -13.13 3.21
N HIS A 99 17.10 -13.61 3.93
CA HIS A 99 17.11 -13.78 5.37
C HIS A 99 16.44 -15.10 5.76
N TRP A 100 17.09 -15.84 6.65
CA TRP A 100 16.50 -16.99 7.34
C TRP A 100 16.17 -16.61 8.78
N SER A 101 14.90 -16.66 9.16
CA SER A 101 14.46 -16.21 10.50
C SER A 101 13.22 -16.97 11.00
N ALA A 102 12.95 -16.89 12.30
CA ALA A 102 11.79 -17.54 12.91
C ALA A 102 10.44 -17.06 12.32
N LEU A 103 10.37 -15.78 11.95
CA LEU A 103 9.23 -15.14 11.30
C LEU A 103 9.60 -14.64 9.90
N PRO A 104 8.63 -14.46 8.99
CA PRO A 104 8.89 -13.82 7.70
C PRO A 104 9.37 -12.38 7.92
N ARG A 105 10.40 -11.96 7.18
CA ARG A 105 10.92 -10.58 7.24
C ARG A 105 9.98 -9.66 6.48
N LEU A 106 9.02 -9.03 7.14
CA LEU A 106 7.98 -8.22 6.49
C LEU A 106 8.37 -6.75 6.36
N ALA A 107 9.25 -6.26 7.23
CA ALA A 107 9.61 -4.84 7.25
C ALA A 107 10.08 -4.31 5.87
N PRO A 108 10.91 -5.01 5.07
CA PRO A 108 11.34 -4.50 3.76
C PRO A 108 10.21 -4.36 2.72
N LEU A 109 9.07 -5.03 2.89
CA LEU A 109 7.91 -4.85 2.00
C LEU A 109 7.21 -3.50 2.20
N LEU A 110 7.33 -2.87 3.37
CA LEU A 110 6.55 -1.67 3.70
C LEU A 110 6.86 -0.52 2.73
N ASP A 111 8.10 -0.43 2.22
CA ASP A 111 8.47 0.56 1.20
C ASP A 111 7.73 0.33 -0.11
N ALA A 112 7.61 -0.94 -0.54
CA ALA A 112 6.90 -1.30 -1.75
C ALA A 112 5.39 -1.09 -1.61
N TYR A 113 4.82 -1.42 -0.44
CA TYR A 113 3.41 -1.17 -0.13
C TYR A 113 3.09 0.32 -0.01
N ALA A 114 4.01 1.12 0.53
CA ALA A 114 3.85 2.56 0.55
C ALA A 114 3.86 3.16 -0.87
N ALA A 115 4.61 2.57 -1.80
CA ALA A 115 4.62 3.01 -3.19
C ALA A 115 3.39 2.54 -4.00
N ASP A 116 2.75 1.45 -3.62
CA ASP A 116 1.64 0.83 -4.35
C ASP A 116 0.26 1.27 -3.84
N VAL A 117 -0.01 2.57 -3.87
CA VAL A 117 -1.33 3.11 -3.50
C VAL A 117 -2.33 2.85 -4.64
N PRO A 118 -3.41 2.08 -4.42
CA PRO A 118 -4.40 1.78 -5.46
C PRO A 118 -4.99 3.06 -6.04
N CYS A 119 -4.83 3.25 -7.34
CA CYS A 119 -5.25 4.46 -8.04
C CYS A 119 -6.20 4.11 -9.18
N LEU A 120 -7.40 4.67 -9.17
CA LEU A 120 -8.32 4.59 -10.30
C LEU A 120 -8.04 5.77 -11.23
N LEU A 121 -7.52 5.49 -12.43
CA LEU A 121 -7.34 6.47 -13.50
C LEU A 121 -8.59 6.51 -14.38
N ALA A 122 -9.15 7.71 -14.55
CA ALA A 122 -10.29 7.97 -15.41
C ALA A 122 -9.89 8.93 -16.53
N ARG A 123 -9.83 8.42 -17.76
CA ARG A 123 -9.49 9.21 -18.94
C ARG A 123 -10.77 9.68 -19.61
N ILE A 124 -11.08 10.95 -19.43
CA ILE A 124 -12.35 11.57 -19.81
C ILE A 124 -12.21 12.28 -21.15
N ASP A 125 -13.21 12.05 -22.03
CA ASP A 125 -13.45 12.86 -23.21
C ASP A 125 -14.94 13.23 -23.34
N ARG A 126 -15.26 14.05 -24.35
CA ARG A 126 -16.64 14.48 -24.65
C ARG A 126 -17.65 13.34 -24.90
N THR A 127 -17.18 12.11 -25.10
CA THR A 127 -17.99 10.93 -25.43
C THR A 127 -18.04 9.88 -24.32
N GLY A 128 -17.26 10.01 -23.24
CA GLY A 128 -17.22 9.01 -22.16
C GLY A 128 -15.91 9.01 -21.38
N ALA A 129 -15.68 7.91 -20.66
CA ALA A 129 -14.48 7.71 -19.87
C ALA A 129 -13.94 6.28 -19.99
N ASP A 130 -12.62 6.13 -20.11
CA ASP A 130 -11.95 4.83 -19.97
C ASP A 130 -11.40 4.74 -18.53
N LEU A 131 -11.66 3.63 -17.82
CA LEU A 131 -11.34 3.45 -16.40
C LEU A 131 -10.29 2.35 -16.22
N GLU A 132 -9.25 2.65 -15.46
CA GLU A 132 -8.13 1.75 -15.21
C GLU A 132 -7.73 1.77 -13.74
N LEU A 133 -7.65 0.61 -13.09
CA LEU A 133 -7.15 0.50 -11.73
C LEU A 133 -5.66 0.12 -11.76
N ARG A 134 -4.85 0.96 -11.14
CA ARG A 134 -3.41 0.81 -11.00
C ARG A 134 -3.11 0.41 -9.54
N ASP A 135 -2.84 -0.87 -9.31
CA ASP A 135 -2.35 -1.51 -8.07
C ASP A 135 -1.14 -2.43 -8.40
N PHE A 136 -0.71 -3.32 -7.48
CA PHE A 136 0.36 -4.34 -7.66
C PHE A 136 0.32 -5.06 -9.01
N VAL A 137 -0.86 -5.21 -9.60
CA VAL A 137 -1.06 -5.66 -10.97
C VAL A 137 -1.99 -4.65 -11.65
N SER A 138 -1.45 -3.80 -12.53
CA SER A 138 -2.29 -2.88 -13.32
C SER A 138 -3.36 -3.67 -14.08
N ARG A 139 -4.63 -3.43 -13.73
CA ARG A 139 -5.80 -4.15 -14.27
C ARG A 139 -6.80 -3.15 -14.85
N HIS A 140 -7.19 -3.38 -16.09
CA HIS A 140 -8.24 -2.60 -16.74
C HIS A 140 -9.61 -2.99 -16.14
N VAL A 141 -10.28 -2.06 -15.45
CA VAL A 141 -11.51 -2.34 -14.71
C VAL A 141 -12.78 -2.08 -15.54
N GLY A 142 -12.73 -1.23 -16.56
CA GLY A 142 -13.91 -1.03 -17.41
C GLY A 142 -13.83 0.13 -18.39
N ARG A 143 -14.87 0.27 -19.22
CA ARG A 143 -15.02 1.38 -20.18
C ARG A 143 -16.45 1.91 -20.14
N VAL A 144 -16.59 3.22 -19.91
CA VAL A 144 -17.87 3.93 -19.99
C VAL A 144 -17.97 4.60 -21.37
N ARG A 145 -18.89 4.10 -22.20
CA ARG A 145 -19.22 4.75 -23.48
C ARG A 145 -20.51 5.56 -23.31
N GLY A 146 -20.40 6.89 -23.37
CA GLY A 146 -21.56 7.76 -23.60
C GLY A 146 -22.10 7.60 -25.02
N GLN A 147 -23.31 8.10 -25.26
CA GLN A 147 -23.97 7.97 -26.57
C GLN A 147 -23.21 8.77 -27.67
N ARG A 148 -23.01 8.15 -28.84
CA ARG A 148 -22.43 8.80 -30.03
C ARG A 148 -23.48 9.66 -30.74
N TRP A 149 -23.12 10.89 -31.11
CA TRP A 149 -23.84 11.61 -32.17
C TRP A 149 -23.36 11.16 -33.57
N PRO A 150 -24.24 11.07 -34.60
CA PRO A 150 -23.82 10.72 -35.95
C PRO A 150 -23.00 11.85 -36.59
N VAL A 151 -21.78 11.53 -37.00
CA VAL A 151 -20.96 12.42 -37.84
C VAL A 151 -21.30 12.15 -39.30
N HIS A 152 -22.45 12.66 -39.76
CA HIS A 152 -22.65 12.94 -41.17
C HIS A 152 -23.14 14.39 -41.33
N ARG A 153 -22.23 15.22 -41.87
CA ARG A 153 -22.51 16.56 -42.33
C ARG A 153 -23.16 16.43 -43.72
N THR A 154 -24.48 16.56 -43.79
CA THR A 154 -25.20 16.80 -45.06
C THR A 154 -25.92 18.14 -44.94
N GLY A 155 -25.61 19.02 -45.90
CA GLY A 155 -26.03 20.41 -45.86
C GLY A 155 -27.49 20.62 -46.25
N ARG A 156 -28.18 21.48 -45.51
CA ARG A 156 -28.86 22.69 -45.99
C ARG A 156 -29.58 23.36 -44.81
N ASN A 157 -29.25 24.64 -44.65
CA ASN A 157 -30.02 25.76 -44.10
C ASN A 157 -30.64 25.67 -42.70
N ASP A 158 -30.15 26.61 -41.87
CA ASP A 158 -30.88 27.49 -40.96
C ASP A 158 -31.54 26.87 -39.71
N TRP A 159 -30.71 26.64 -38.68
CA TRP A 159 -31.14 26.36 -37.31
C TRP A 159 -30.20 27.06 -36.31
N SER A 160 -30.77 27.89 -35.44
CA SER A 160 -30.09 28.90 -34.60
C SER A 160 -28.95 28.35 -33.70
N GLU A 161 -27.83 29.09 -33.65
CA GLU A 161 -26.65 28.81 -32.81
C GLU A 161 -26.99 28.58 -31.34
N ARG A 162 -28.04 29.24 -30.82
CA ARG A 162 -28.48 29.17 -29.41
C ARG A 162 -29.14 27.83 -29.05
N HIS A 163 -29.92 27.23 -29.95
CA HIS A 163 -30.48 25.88 -29.75
C HIS A 163 -29.45 24.77 -29.97
N PHE A 164 -28.47 25.00 -30.86
CA PHE A 164 -27.34 24.09 -31.03
C PHE A 164 -26.46 24.07 -29.77
N GLN A 165 -26.15 25.24 -29.19
CA GLN A 165 -25.43 25.37 -27.92
C GLN A 165 -26.16 24.69 -26.76
N LEU A 166 -27.45 24.95 -26.57
CA LEU A 166 -28.25 24.32 -25.49
C LEU A 166 -28.36 22.79 -25.63
N LYS A 167 -28.41 22.25 -26.85
CA LYS A 167 -28.53 20.80 -27.07
C LYS A 167 -27.18 20.08 -26.92
N VAL A 168 -26.10 20.78 -27.26
CA VAL A 168 -24.72 20.36 -26.96
C VAL A 168 -24.46 20.39 -25.45
N GLU A 169 -24.88 21.46 -24.76
CA GLU A 169 -24.80 21.57 -23.29
C GLU A 169 -25.61 20.47 -22.60
N ASN A 170 -26.86 20.22 -22.99
CA ASN A 170 -27.68 19.15 -22.39
C ASN A 170 -27.09 17.74 -22.60
N THR A 171 -26.49 17.47 -23.77
CA THR A 171 -25.86 16.16 -24.04
C THR A 171 -24.55 16.01 -23.27
N TRP A 172 -23.80 17.10 -23.14
CA TRP A 172 -22.56 17.17 -22.38
C TRP A 172 -22.79 17.01 -20.87
N GLU A 173 -23.76 17.74 -20.33
CA GLU A 173 -24.18 17.63 -18.94
C GLU A 173 -24.70 16.23 -18.59
N HIS A 174 -25.43 15.61 -19.52
CA HIS A 174 -25.87 14.22 -19.39
C HIS A 174 -24.69 13.25 -19.38
N ASN A 175 -23.73 13.40 -20.29
CA ASN A 175 -22.54 12.55 -20.36
C ASN A 175 -21.69 12.68 -19.09
N ALA A 176 -21.46 13.90 -18.59
CA ALA A 176 -20.72 14.12 -17.35
C ALA A 176 -21.42 13.50 -16.13
N GLY A 177 -22.75 13.54 -16.08
CA GLY A 177 -23.53 12.83 -15.05
C GLY A 177 -23.36 11.31 -15.11
N GLN A 178 -23.44 10.72 -16.31
CA GLN A 178 -23.23 9.28 -16.50
C GLN A 178 -21.81 8.85 -16.13
N ILE A 179 -20.80 9.66 -16.46
CA ILE A 179 -19.40 9.39 -16.08
C ILE A 179 -19.26 9.46 -14.56
N ALA A 180 -19.82 10.48 -13.90
CA ALA A 180 -19.75 10.61 -12.44
C ALA A 180 -20.42 9.45 -11.70
N GLU A 181 -21.57 8.98 -12.19
CA GLU A 181 -22.26 7.80 -11.63
C GLU A 181 -21.42 6.53 -11.79
N ALA A 182 -20.87 6.30 -12.99
CA ALA A 182 -20.01 5.15 -13.25
C ALA A 182 -18.72 5.18 -12.40
N LEU A 183 -18.12 6.36 -12.21
CA LEU A 183 -16.98 6.54 -11.32
C LEU A 183 -17.33 6.25 -9.87
N THR A 184 -18.50 6.71 -9.42
CA THR A 184 -18.99 6.44 -8.05
C THR A 184 -19.15 4.94 -7.82
N THR A 185 -19.70 4.21 -8.79
CA THR A 185 -19.83 2.75 -8.73
C THR A 185 -18.45 2.08 -8.72
N ALA A 186 -17.56 2.47 -9.64
CA ALA A 186 -16.21 1.90 -9.70
C ALA A 186 -15.39 2.15 -8.42
N VAL A 187 -15.55 3.32 -7.79
CA VAL A 187 -14.91 3.62 -6.49
C VAL A 187 -15.45 2.73 -5.39
N LYS A 188 -16.75 2.41 -5.38
CA LYS A 188 -17.34 1.49 -4.40
C LYS A 188 -16.91 0.05 -4.62
N GLU A 189 -16.73 -0.37 -5.87
CA GLU A 189 -16.37 -1.76 -6.20
C GLU A 189 -14.88 -2.03 -6.03
N CYS A 190 -14.03 -1.06 -6.35
CA CYS A 190 -12.58 -1.21 -6.35
C CYS A 190 -11.88 -0.61 -5.14
N GLU A 191 -12.59 0.23 -4.35
CA GLU A 191 -12.07 0.92 -3.17
C GLU A 191 -10.69 1.58 -3.39
N PRO A 192 -10.49 2.38 -4.46
CA PRO A 192 -9.20 3.01 -4.70
C PRO A 192 -8.92 4.05 -3.62
N ALA A 193 -7.66 4.20 -3.27
CA ALA A 193 -7.21 5.26 -2.36
C ALA A 193 -7.23 6.64 -3.05
N VAL A 194 -7.02 6.68 -4.37
CA VAL A 194 -6.98 7.90 -5.17
C VAL A 194 -7.74 7.71 -6.49
N LEU A 195 -8.48 8.72 -6.93
CA LEU A 195 -9.08 8.82 -8.26
C LEU A 195 -8.38 9.93 -9.04
N VAL A 196 -7.77 9.64 -10.19
CA VAL A 196 -7.15 10.65 -11.07
C VAL A 196 -8.00 10.86 -12.31
N LEU A 197 -8.49 12.09 -12.52
CA LEU A 197 -9.18 12.49 -13.74
C LEU A 197 -8.17 13.08 -14.73
N ALA A 198 -8.03 12.44 -15.89
CA ALA A 198 -7.16 12.88 -16.99
C ALA A 198 -8.00 13.21 -18.22
N GLY A 199 -7.62 14.22 -18.99
CA GLY A 199 -8.33 14.62 -20.21
C GLY A 199 -8.63 16.11 -20.31
N ASP A 200 -9.59 16.46 -21.15
CA ASP A 200 -9.95 17.86 -21.43
C ASP A 200 -10.37 18.59 -20.13
N PRO A 201 -9.79 19.77 -19.82
CA PRO A 201 -10.06 20.48 -18.56
C PRO A 201 -11.54 20.74 -18.31
N ARG A 202 -12.28 21.11 -19.35
CA ARG A 202 -13.72 21.43 -19.24
C ARG A 202 -14.53 20.18 -18.92
N GLU A 203 -14.19 19.05 -19.54
CA GLU A 203 -14.84 17.76 -19.26
C GLU A 203 -14.55 17.28 -17.83
N ARG A 204 -13.29 17.40 -17.37
CA ARG A 204 -12.90 17.03 -16.01
C ARG A 204 -13.63 17.84 -14.95
N GLU A 205 -13.72 19.15 -15.11
CA GLU A 205 -14.43 20.03 -14.17
C GLU A 205 -15.92 19.69 -14.08
N ALA A 206 -16.56 19.39 -15.22
CA ALA A 206 -17.98 19.03 -15.25
C ALA A 206 -18.28 17.67 -14.60
N VAL A 207 -17.37 16.70 -14.73
CA VAL A 207 -17.47 15.42 -14.02
C VAL A 207 -17.19 15.62 -12.53
N LEU A 208 -16.11 16.32 -12.18
CA LEU A 208 -15.73 16.61 -10.80
C LEU A 208 -16.87 17.29 -10.03
N GLY A 209 -17.53 18.28 -10.64
CA GLY A 209 -18.67 18.99 -10.03
C GLY A 209 -19.89 18.11 -9.74
N ARG A 210 -20.01 16.95 -10.38
CA ARG A 210 -21.12 15.99 -10.21
C ARG A 210 -20.77 14.79 -9.33
N LEU A 211 -19.51 14.61 -8.97
CA LEU A 211 -19.10 13.52 -8.09
C LEU A 211 -19.64 13.75 -6.66
N PRO A 212 -20.05 12.69 -5.95
CA PRO A 212 -20.34 12.73 -4.52
C PRO A 212 -19.17 13.31 -3.69
N ALA A 213 -19.45 13.84 -2.49
CA ALA A 213 -18.43 14.55 -1.69
C ALA A 213 -17.28 13.63 -1.22
N ASP A 214 -17.59 12.40 -0.85
CA ASP A 214 -16.66 11.32 -0.52
C ASP A 214 -15.75 10.99 -1.71
N VAL A 215 -16.31 10.79 -2.91
CA VAL A 215 -15.53 10.50 -4.12
C VAL A 215 -14.68 11.71 -4.52
N ARG A 216 -15.22 12.93 -4.44
CA ARG A 216 -14.45 14.16 -4.68
C ARG A 216 -13.26 14.31 -3.73
N GLY A 217 -13.40 13.90 -2.47
CA GLY A 217 -12.34 14.00 -1.46
C GLY A 217 -11.07 13.22 -1.82
N ILE A 218 -11.20 12.13 -2.59
CA ILE A 218 -10.09 11.30 -3.07
C ILE A 218 -9.70 11.63 -4.53
N THR A 219 -10.32 12.63 -5.16
CA THR A 219 -10.12 12.94 -6.58
C THR A 219 -9.01 13.97 -6.80
N ALA A 220 -8.07 13.65 -7.68
CA ALA A 220 -7.06 14.56 -8.23
C ALA A 220 -7.30 14.77 -9.73
N SER A 221 -6.82 15.89 -10.26
CA SER A 221 -6.90 16.23 -11.68
C SER A 221 -5.51 16.24 -12.30
N SER A 222 -5.37 15.63 -13.48
CA SER A 222 -4.17 15.69 -14.31
C SER A 222 -4.45 16.51 -15.57
N ASP A 223 -3.53 17.40 -15.90
CA ASP A 223 -3.54 18.17 -17.15
C ASP A 223 -2.94 17.36 -18.33
N HIS A 224 -2.41 16.17 -18.05
CA HIS A 224 -1.81 15.26 -19.00
C HIS A 224 -2.73 14.04 -19.24
N GLY A 225 -2.57 13.33 -20.37
CA GLY A 225 -3.23 12.03 -20.57
C GLY A 225 -4.61 12.00 -21.25
N GLY A 226 -4.77 12.63 -22.43
CA GLY A 226 -5.99 12.51 -23.26
C GLY A 226 -6.15 11.15 -23.98
N ARG A 227 -7.29 10.89 -24.64
CA ARG A 227 -7.66 9.57 -25.24
C ARG A 227 -6.99 9.19 -26.57
N ALA A 228 -5.93 9.89 -26.99
CA ALA A 228 -5.21 9.53 -28.22
C ALA A 228 -4.38 8.25 -28.02
N ALA A 229 -4.24 7.42 -29.05
CA ALA A 229 -3.39 6.23 -28.98
C ALA A 229 -1.94 6.63 -28.62
N GLY A 230 -1.38 6.03 -27.57
CA GLY A 230 -0.02 6.32 -27.08
C GLY A 230 0.08 7.41 -26.00
N ALA A 231 -1.03 7.83 -25.39
CA ALA A 231 -1.05 8.87 -24.35
C ALA A 231 -0.82 8.37 -22.91
N ASP A 232 -0.15 7.22 -22.74
CA ASP A 232 0.61 6.94 -21.51
C ASP A 232 1.92 7.71 -21.65
N SER A 233 1.90 8.94 -21.14
CA SER A 233 3.03 9.84 -21.23
C SER A 233 3.75 9.88 -19.88
N ALA A 234 5.07 9.94 -19.88
CA ALA A 234 5.84 10.14 -18.63
C ALA A 234 5.33 11.33 -17.77
N PRO A 235 4.75 12.40 -18.33
CA PRO A 235 4.00 13.40 -17.56
C PRO A 235 2.76 12.87 -16.80
N LEU A 236 1.92 12.04 -17.42
CA LEU A 236 0.73 11.48 -16.74
C LEU A 236 1.15 10.56 -15.57
N GLU A 237 2.15 9.71 -15.78
CA GLU A 237 2.66 8.84 -14.70
C GLU A 237 3.19 9.67 -13.52
N ARG A 238 3.91 10.77 -13.79
CA ARG A 238 4.34 11.71 -12.74
C ARG A 238 3.18 12.36 -12.00
N ASP A 239 2.10 12.72 -12.69
CA ASP A 239 0.91 13.29 -12.05
C ASP A 239 0.20 12.25 -11.17
N ILE A 240 0.11 11.01 -11.63
CA ILE A 240 -0.45 9.89 -10.85
C ILE A 240 0.38 9.64 -9.61
N ASP A 241 1.71 9.57 -9.75
CA ASP A 241 2.63 9.41 -8.62
C ASP A 241 2.52 10.57 -7.64
N ALA A 242 2.44 11.81 -8.12
CA ALA A 242 2.25 12.98 -7.26
C ALA A 242 0.92 12.90 -6.49
N ALA A 243 -0.17 12.47 -7.13
CA ALA A 243 -1.47 12.30 -6.49
C ALA A 243 -1.43 11.20 -5.40
N ARG A 244 -0.75 10.08 -5.67
CA ARG A 244 -0.51 9.00 -4.70
C ARG A 244 0.30 9.49 -3.50
N GLN A 245 1.40 10.21 -3.73
CA GLN A 245 2.26 10.73 -2.67
C GLN A 245 1.54 11.76 -1.79
N GLU A 246 0.74 12.64 -2.40
CA GLU A 246 -0.06 13.61 -1.66
C GLU A 246 -1.15 12.94 -0.81
N HIS A 247 -1.79 11.89 -1.32
CA HIS A 247 -2.73 11.08 -0.52
C HIS A 247 -2.03 10.45 0.70
N LEU A 248 -0.87 9.82 0.51
CA LEU A 248 -0.09 9.24 1.60
C LEU A 248 0.30 10.29 2.64
N ARG A 249 0.74 11.47 2.20
CA ARG A 249 1.09 12.58 3.09
C ARG A 249 -0.10 12.99 3.96
N ARG A 250 -1.26 13.23 3.36
CA ARG A 250 -2.49 13.60 4.10
C ARG A 250 -2.96 12.51 5.05
N HIS A 251 -2.96 11.25 4.59
CA HIS A 251 -3.35 10.12 5.44
C HIS A 251 -2.41 10.00 6.64
N ARG A 252 -1.10 10.12 6.42
CA ARG A 252 -0.10 10.13 7.48
C ARG A 252 -0.34 11.26 8.48
N GLU A 253 -0.58 12.48 8.02
CA GLU A 253 -0.88 13.63 8.89
C GLU A 253 -2.11 13.38 9.76
N GLN A 254 -3.20 12.88 9.18
CA GLN A 254 -4.42 12.55 9.93
C GLN A 254 -4.21 11.46 10.99
N VAL A 255 -3.43 10.43 10.67
CA VAL A 255 -3.10 9.36 11.63
C VAL A 255 -2.20 9.89 12.73
N LEU A 256 -1.22 10.73 12.41
CA LEU A 256 -0.33 11.36 13.40
C LEU A 256 -1.10 12.35 14.30
N ASP A 257 -2.05 13.12 13.76
CA ASP A 257 -2.96 13.96 14.55
C ASP A 257 -3.75 13.15 15.58
N ARG A 258 -4.34 12.03 15.14
CA ARG A 258 -5.06 11.12 16.05
C ARG A 258 -4.12 10.52 17.08
N PHE A 259 -2.90 10.15 16.68
CA PHE A 259 -1.90 9.58 17.57
C PHE A 259 -1.45 10.59 18.63
N ARG A 260 -1.24 11.86 18.27
CA ARG A 260 -0.99 12.96 19.22
C ARG A 260 -2.15 13.12 20.21
N ALA A 261 -3.37 13.20 19.71
CA ALA A 261 -4.55 13.38 20.55
C ALA A 261 -4.74 12.21 21.54
N GLY A 262 -4.45 10.97 21.11
CA GLY A 262 -4.59 9.76 21.94
C GLY A 262 -3.49 9.55 22.99
N ARG A 263 -2.34 10.23 22.86
CA ARG A 263 -1.23 10.18 23.84
C ARG A 263 -1.47 11.11 25.04
N VAL A 264 -2.22 12.18 24.86
CA VAL A 264 -2.41 13.24 25.87
C VAL A 264 -3.62 12.94 26.75
N THR A 265 -3.52 11.97 27.67
CA THR A 265 -4.53 11.83 28.74
C THR A 265 -3.89 11.34 30.06
N SER A 266 -3.65 12.25 31.00
CA SER A 266 -3.16 11.90 32.35
C SER A 266 -4.21 11.25 33.26
N ASP A 267 -5.48 11.23 32.85
CA ASP A 267 -6.62 10.83 33.70
C ASP A 267 -7.63 9.87 32.99
N ARG A 268 -7.27 9.35 31.79
CA ARG A 268 -8.10 8.41 31.02
C ARG A 268 -7.25 7.31 30.40
N PRO A 269 -7.84 6.13 30.12
CA PRO A 269 -7.16 5.09 29.36
C PRO A 269 -6.78 5.65 27.97
N THR A 270 -5.53 5.45 27.56
CA THR A 270 -4.95 6.08 26.37
C THR A 270 -5.42 5.38 25.10
N ASP A 271 -5.68 6.13 24.03
CA ASP A 271 -6.04 5.60 22.71
C ASP A 271 -4.81 5.33 21.81
N ALA A 272 -3.62 5.64 22.32
CA ALA A 272 -2.35 5.47 21.64
C ALA A 272 -1.26 4.97 22.59
N VAL A 273 -0.36 4.13 22.09
CA VAL A 273 0.79 3.59 22.85
C VAL A 273 2.09 3.77 22.09
N GLU A 274 3.20 3.84 22.83
CA GLU A 274 4.54 4.02 22.28
C GLU A 274 5.53 2.97 22.78
N GLY A 275 6.50 2.63 21.95
CA GLY A 275 7.57 1.69 22.27
C GLY A 275 7.17 0.22 22.18
N VAL A 276 8.19 -0.64 22.17
CA VAL A 276 8.04 -2.09 21.97
C VAL A 276 7.17 -2.74 23.05
N PRO A 277 7.38 -2.50 24.36
CA PRO A 277 6.60 -3.21 25.38
C PRO A 277 5.10 -2.93 25.30
N ALA A 278 4.69 -1.68 25.12
CA ALA A 278 3.28 -1.32 25.06
C ALA A 278 2.63 -1.77 23.75
N ALA A 279 3.35 -1.68 22.61
CA ALA A 279 2.87 -2.23 21.34
C ALA A 279 2.69 -3.76 21.38
N VAL A 280 3.58 -4.48 22.08
CA VAL A 280 3.45 -5.94 22.28
C VAL A 280 2.19 -6.26 23.09
N GLU A 281 1.95 -5.59 24.21
CA GLU A 281 0.72 -5.83 24.99
C GLU A 281 -0.55 -5.49 24.19
N ALA A 282 -0.56 -4.37 23.47
CA ALA A 282 -1.68 -4.02 22.58
C ALA A 282 -1.89 -5.05 21.46
N ALA A 283 -0.81 -5.63 20.91
CA ALA A 283 -0.89 -6.67 19.89
C ALA A 283 -1.51 -7.96 20.44
N ARG A 284 -1.08 -8.40 21.64
CA ARG A 284 -1.61 -9.59 22.33
C ARG A 284 -3.11 -9.50 22.60
N GLU A 285 -3.60 -8.29 22.84
CA GLU A 285 -5.01 -8.01 23.13
C GLU A 285 -5.83 -7.66 21.87
N HIS A 286 -5.22 -7.77 20.68
CA HIS A 286 -5.82 -7.40 19.38
C HIS A 286 -6.33 -5.96 19.34
N ARG A 287 -5.74 -5.07 20.13
CA ARG A 287 -6.15 -3.67 20.26
C ARG A 287 -5.61 -2.78 19.17
N ILE A 288 -4.62 -3.21 18.40
CA ILE A 288 -4.00 -2.35 17.39
C ILE A 288 -5.00 -2.10 16.25
N ALA A 289 -5.34 -0.82 16.05
CA ALA A 289 -6.06 -0.32 14.89
C ALA A 289 -5.07 0.05 13.78
N THR A 290 -4.02 0.79 14.14
CA THR A 290 -2.96 1.21 13.22
C THR A 290 -1.61 1.10 13.91
N LEU A 291 -0.67 0.37 13.30
CA LEU A 291 0.72 0.25 13.74
C LEU A 291 1.58 1.30 13.03
N LEU A 292 2.30 2.12 13.79
CA LEU A 292 3.19 3.17 13.30
C LEU A 292 4.64 2.70 13.43
N LEU A 293 5.37 2.69 12.31
CA LEU A 293 6.73 2.14 12.24
C LEU A 293 7.70 3.07 11.52
N ARG A 294 8.91 3.21 12.05
CA ARG A 294 10.06 3.82 11.36
C ARG A 294 11.16 2.77 11.18
N GLN A 295 11.32 2.25 9.96
CA GLN A 295 12.21 1.12 9.60
C GLN A 295 13.71 1.27 9.97
N ASP A 296 14.17 2.49 10.30
CA ASP A 296 15.57 2.81 10.61
C ASP A 296 15.84 3.00 12.11
N THR A 297 14.92 2.57 12.96
CA THR A 297 15.10 2.69 14.41
C THR A 297 15.60 1.39 15.04
N PRO A 298 16.63 1.44 15.90
CA PRO A 298 17.15 0.26 16.59
C PRO A 298 16.10 -0.49 17.41
N ALA A 299 15.11 0.22 17.95
CA ALA A 299 14.04 -0.37 18.76
C ALA A 299 13.23 -1.43 18.00
N LEU A 300 13.06 -1.26 16.67
CA LEU A 300 12.39 -2.27 15.83
C LEU A 300 13.18 -3.57 15.70
N HIS A 301 14.47 -3.54 15.98
CA HIS A 301 15.37 -4.69 15.86
C HIS A 301 15.57 -5.39 17.20
N GLU A 302 14.93 -4.91 18.27
CA GLU A 302 14.94 -5.56 19.58
C GLU A 302 14.37 -6.98 19.47
N GLU A 303 14.93 -7.88 20.26
CA GLU A 303 14.50 -9.26 20.31
C GLU A 303 13.26 -9.40 21.19
N VAL A 304 12.21 -9.99 20.61
CA VAL A 304 10.99 -10.39 21.31
C VAL A 304 10.78 -11.90 21.16
N TRP A 305 9.96 -12.44 22.04
CA TRP A 305 9.64 -13.86 22.10
C TRP A 305 8.30 -14.11 21.44
N THR A 306 8.24 -15.08 20.54
CA THR A 306 7.04 -15.36 19.72
C THR A 306 6.63 -16.82 19.83
N GLY A 307 5.33 -17.06 19.80
CA GLY A 307 4.73 -18.39 19.78
C GLY A 307 4.19 -18.78 18.40
N ALA A 308 3.52 -19.94 18.36
CA ALA A 308 2.89 -20.45 17.15
C ALA A 308 1.79 -19.51 16.63
N GLU A 309 0.97 -18.94 17.52
CA GLU A 309 -0.08 -17.99 17.16
C GLU A 309 0.47 -16.55 16.99
N PRO A 310 -0.07 -15.76 16.03
CA PRO A 310 0.40 -14.39 15.75
C PRO A 310 0.35 -13.41 16.92
N ASP A 311 -0.58 -13.60 17.86
CA ASP A 311 -0.83 -12.78 19.03
C ASP A 311 0.03 -13.18 20.25
N ARG A 312 0.72 -14.32 20.17
CA ARG A 312 1.62 -14.81 21.23
C ARG A 312 2.99 -14.15 21.13
N ILE A 313 3.05 -12.88 21.51
CA ILE A 313 4.28 -12.09 21.55
C ILE A 313 4.59 -11.70 22.99
N ALA A 314 5.86 -11.67 23.39
CA ALA A 314 6.27 -11.22 24.71
C ALA A 314 7.65 -10.56 24.69
N VAL A 315 7.85 -9.54 25.53
CA VAL A 315 9.18 -8.92 25.75
C VAL A 315 10.11 -9.78 26.61
N ARG A 316 9.56 -10.76 27.33
CA ARG A 316 10.32 -11.69 28.19
C ARG A 316 10.02 -13.12 27.79
N LYS A 317 11.04 -13.98 27.91
CA LYS A 317 10.94 -15.40 27.60
C LYS A 317 9.92 -16.07 28.53
N SER A 318 8.93 -16.74 27.94
CA SER A 318 8.00 -17.62 28.64
C SER A 318 8.51 -19.07 28.67
N ALA A 319 7.85 -19.95 29.41
CA ALA A 319 8.22 -21.36 29.49
C ALA A 319 7.81 -22.19 28.26
N ASP A 320 6.88 -21.69 27.46
CA ASP A 320 6.16 -22.45 26.41
C ASP A 320 6.86 -22.33 25.05
N GLU A 321 8.04 -22.96 24.93
CA GLU A 321 8.92 -23.02 23.74
C GLU A 321 8.94 -21.76 22.85
N PRO A 322 9.15 -20.55 23.40
CA PRO A 322 9.11 -19.35 22.60
C PRO A 322 10.34 -19.23 21.70
N THR A 323 10.13 -18.77 20.47
CA THR A 323 11.21 -18.50 19.53
C THR A 323 11.52 -17.01 19.47
N ALA A 324 12.80 -16.66 19.54
CA ALA A 324 13.27 -15.29 19.39
C ALA A 324 13.01 -14.77 17.96
N ALA A 325 12.48 -13.56 17.86
CA ALA A 325 12.25 -12.85 16.61
C ALA A 325 12.46 -11.35 16.82
N ARG A 326 12.58 -10.58 15.73
CA ARG A 326 12.63 -9.12 15.81
C ARG A 326 11.25 -8.57 16.15
N ALA A 327 11.23 -7.47 16.90
CA ALA A 327 10.01 -6.76 17.26
C ALA A 327 9.19 -6.33 16.04
N ASP A 328 9.82 -5.80 15.00
CA ASP A 328 9.13 -5.40 13.77
C ASP A 328 8.40 -6.55 13.09
N ASP A 329 9.06 -7.67 12.84
CA ASP A 329 8.44 -8.82 12.18
C ASP A 329 7.33 -9.46 13.03
N ALA A 330 7.50 -9.49 14.36
CA ALA A 330 6.47 -9.97 15.28
C ALA A 330 5.22 -9.08 15.27
N LEU A 331 5.40 -7.76 15.41
CA LEU A 331 4.29 -6.81 15.43
C LEU A 331 3.61 -6.70 14.06
N LEU A 332 4.37 -6.77 12.96
CA LEU A 332 3.80 -6.82 11.61
C LEU A 332 2.99 -8.10 11.39
N ARG A 333 3.47 -9.26 11.86
CA ARG A 333 2.71 -10.51 11.80
C ARG A 333 1.38 -10.40 12.56
N ALA A 334 1.39 -9.82 13.75
CA ALA A 334 0.16 -9.58 14.53
C ALA A 334 -0.78 -8.59 13.84
N ALA A 335 -0.24 -7.50 13.27
CA ALA A 335 -1.02 -6.52 12.52
C ALA A 335 -1.70 -7.15 11.30
N VAL A 336 -0.97 -7.96 10.52
CA VAL A 336 -1.54 -8.70 9.39
C VAL A 336 -2.63 -9.68 9.84
N ALA A 337 -2.41 -10.41 10.93
CA ALA A 337 -3.37 -11.39 11.44
C ALA A 337 -4.69 -10.76 11.93
N THR A 338 -4.62 -9.52 12.43
CA THR A 338 -5.76 -8.77 12.97
C THR A 338 -6.35 -7.75 11.99
N SER A 339 -5.85 -7.69 10.75
CA SER A 339 -6.15 -6.62 9.78
C SER A 339 -6.05 -5.23 10.40
N ALA A 340 -4.96 -4.99 11.15
CA ALA A 340 -4.59 -3.65 11.55
C ALA A 340 -3.91 -2.94 10.37
N ASP A 341 -4.17 -1.64 10.26
CA ASP A 341 -3.45 -0.79 9.31
C ASP A 341 -1.98 -0.66 9.72
N VAL A 342 -1.09 -0.54 8.74
CA VAL A 342 0.30 -0.15 8.98
C VAL A 342 0.55 1.23 8.38
N LEU A 343 1.31 2.06 9.10
CA LEU A 343 1.76 3.36 8.64
C LEU A 343 3.29 3.45 8.77
N LEU A 344 3.96 3.57 7.63
CA LEU A 344 5.39 3.83 7.57
C LEU A 344 5.66 5.32 7.80
N LEU A 345 6.47 5.62 8.80
CA LEU A 345 6.93 6.96 9.13
C LEU A 345 8.20 7.29 8.32
N PRO A 346 8.39 8.56 7.93
CA PRO A 346 9.59 8.96 7.21
C PRO A 346 10.82 8.66 8.07
N ALA A 347 11.93 8.31 7.40
CA ALA A 347 13.23 8.20 8.03
C ALA A 347 13.58 9.50 8.75
N ALA A 348 14.37 9.41 9.83
CA ALA A 348 14.92 10.60 10.43
C ALA A 348 15.82 11.28 9.40
N GLU A 349 15.59 12.56 9.10
CA GLU A 349 16.58 13.33 8.36
C GLU A 349 17.84 13.37 9.21
N SER A 350 18.91 12.73 8.72
CA SER A 350 20.24 12.85 9.31
C SER A 350 20.59 14.33 9.31
N GLY A 351 20.56 14.96 10.49
CA GLY A 351 20.74 16.40 10.66
C GLY A 351 22.13 16.88 10.25
N GLU A 352 22.33 17.06 8.95
CA GLU A 352 23.38 17.85 8.31
C GLU A 352 22.75 18.68 7.18
N GLY A 353 21.77 19.51 7.55
CA GLY A 353 21.08 20.41 6.63
C GLY A 353 20.35 21.47 7.41
N GLU A 354 20.56 22.72 7.03
CA GLU A 354 20.20 23.95 7.75
C GLU A 354 18.86 23.91 8.48
N SER A 355 18.90 24.34 9.75
CA SER A 355 17.75 24.72 10.54
C SER A 355 16.90 25.73 9.77
N THR A 356 15.87 25.23 9.10
CA THR A 356 14.73 26.06 8.71
C THR A 356 13.79 26.05 9.92
N ASP A 357 13.35 27.22 10.36
CA ASP A 357 12.62 27.49 11.62
C ASP A 357 11.27 26.75 11.81
N ASP A 358 10.99 25.70 11.02
CA ASP A 358 9.80 24.83 11.10
C ASP A 358 10.12 23.43 11.69
N ALA A 359 11.41 23.14 11.98
CA ALA A 359 11.87 21.83 12.46
C ALA A 359 11.49 21.50 13.93
N THR A 360 10.86 22.43 14.66
CA THR A 360 10.42 22.18 16.05
C THR A 360 9.08 21.41 16.09
N SER A 361 8.36 21.36 14.97
CA SER A 361 7.05 20.70 14.84
C SER A 361 7.14 19.18 14.60
N GLY A 362 8.26 18.70 14.04
CA GLY A 362 8.36 17.31 13.57
C GLY A 362 8.83 16.28 14.61
N ALA A 363 9.48 16.70 15.70
CA ALA A 363 10.05 15.78 16.69
C ALA A 363 9.02 15.22 17.69
N ASP A 364 7.98 15.99 18.01
CA ASP A 364 6.90 15.60 18.94
C ASP A 364 5.83 14.71 18.25
N ASP A 365 5.89 14.66 16.92
CA ASP A 365 4.94 13.96 16.06
C ASP A 365 5.22 12.45 15.94
N ILE A 366 6.44 12.02 16.25
CA ILE A 366 6.88 10.64 16.03
C ILE A 366 6.82 9.87 17.35
N PRO A 367 6.36 8.60 17.35
CA PRO A 367 6.45 7.76 18.53
C PRO A 367 7.87 7.64 19.07
N VAL A 368 8.04 7.65 20.39
CA VAL A 368 9.34 7.40 21.02
C VAL A 368 9.90 6.06 20.54
N GLY A 369 11.16 6.07 20.08
CA GLY A 369 11.81 4.89 19.51
C GLY A 369 11.33 4.51 18.09
N GLY A 370 10.49 5.32 17.45
CA GLY A 370 9.99 5.09 16.08
C GLY A 370 8.95 3.98 15.96
N LEU A 371 8.37 3.54 17.09
CA LEU A 371 7.33 2.52 17.14
C LEU A 371 6.17 3.02 18.00
N GLY A 372 4.96 2.97 17.47
CA GLY A 372 3.75 3.24 18.23
C GLY A 372 2.54 2.55 17.63
N ALA A 373 1.40 2.64 18.30
CA ALA A 373 0.14 2.14 17.79
C ALA A 373 -1.03 3.03 18.20
N LEU A 374 -1.98 3.21 17.29
CA LEU A 374 -3.35 3.64 17.61
C LEU A 374 -4.17 2.42 17.96
N LEU A 375 -5.00 2.56 18.99
CA LEU A 375 -5.82 1.48 19.51
C LEU A 375 -7.26 1.55 18.97
N ARG A 376 -7.89 0.39 18.85
CA ARG A 376 -9.33 0.24 18.50
C ARG A 376 -10.22 0.63 19.68
N TRP A 377 -9.74 0.39 20.89
CA TRP A 377 -10.34 0.80 22.16
C TRP A 377 -9.23 1.11 23.17
N PRO A 378 -9.50 1.98 24.16
CA PRO A 378 -8.46 2.55 25.01
C PRO A 378 -7.85 1.53 25.97
N ASP A 379 -6.62 1.80 26.40
CA ASP A 379 -5.83 0.93 27.27
C ASP A 379 -6.40 0.87 28.71
N GLY A 380 -7.11 -0.22 29.03
CA GLY A 380 -7.75 -0.41 30.35
C GLY A 380 -9.26 -0.62 30.32
N ASP A 381 -9.91 -0.46 29.17
CA ASP A 381 -11.26 -0.99 28.94
C ASP A 381 -11.14 -2.45 28.50
N ALA A 382 -11.69 -3.37 29.30
CA ALA A 382 -11.85 -4.75 28.88
C ALA A 382 -12.74 -4.79 27.63
N ALA A 383 -12.41 -5.69 26.68
CA ALA A 383 -13.18 -5.84 25.44
C ALA A 383 -14.69 -5.91 25.73
N PRO A 384 -15.55 -5.27 24.92
CA PRO A 384 -16.99 -5.46 25.07
C PRO A 384 -17.27 -6.95 24.92
N ASP A 385 -17.80 -7.57 25.97
CA ASP A 385 -18.13 -8.98 26.03
C ASP A 385 -18.85 -9.38 24.75
N ARG A 386 -18.25 -10.31 23.99
CA ARG A 386 -19.00 -11.03 22.95
C ARG A 386 -20.04 -11.85 23.68
N GLU A 387 -21.24 -11.28 23.85
CA GLU A 387 -22.39 -11.96 24.41
C GLU A 387 -22.57 -13.31 23.70
N GLY A 388 -22.59 -14.35 24.52
CA GLY A 388 -22.57 -15.73 24.11
C GLY A 388 -23.73 -16.08 23.20
N SER A 389 -23.39 -16.60 22.03
CA SER A 389 -24.27 -17.57 21.38
C SER A 389 -24.18 -18.86 22.21
N ALA A 390 -25.09 -19.00 23.15
CA ALA A 390 -25.40 -20.28 23.79
C ALA A 390 -26.42 -21.04 22.91
N PRO A 391 -26.53 -22.37 23.08
CA PRO A 391 -26.56 -23.37 22.00
C PRO A 391 -27.88 -23.50 21.22
#